data_AF-A0A935CR42-F1
#
_entry.id   AF-A0A935CR42-F1
#
_cell.length_a   1.000
_cell.length_b   1.000
_cell.length_c   1.000
_cell.angle_alpha   90.00
_cell.angle_beta   90.00
_cell.angle_gamma   90.00
#
_symmetry.space_group_name_H-M   'P 1'
#
loop_
_entity.id
_entity.type
_entity.pdbx_description
1 polymer ?
#
loop_
_entity_poly.entity_id
_entity_poly.type
_entity_poly.pdbx_seq_one_letter_code
_entity_poly.pdbx_strand_id
1 'polypeptide(L)'
;MGAVTALAQWVVWALIALAVLVGSISLLLELSAGRRPFLEGLSGPARRAWRLSSISLLALTAALTLNFWLHAQRTGGYWSWEPVMIWALILWLLLLAYRRSRFQLALTRGQLSALSLITLAFFLIEAGLLIIALTR
;
A
#
# COMPACT_ATOMS: atom_id res chain seq x y z
N MET A 1 14.00 -7.80 24.62
CA MET A 1 12.82 -7.84 23.71
C MET A 1 12.61 -9.29 23.28
N GLY A 2 11.46 -9.88 23.61
CA GLY A 2 11.24 -11.32 23.44
C GLY A 2 10.99 -11.73 21.99
N ALA A 3 11.28 -13.00 21.66
CA ALA A 3 11.09 -13.60 20.33
C ALA A 3 9.70 -13.34 19.72
N VAL A 4 8.66 -13.25 20.56
CA VAL A 4 7.27 -12.93 20.17
C VAL A 4 7.15 -11.55 19.52
N THR A 5 7.85 -10.54 20.05
CA THR A 5 7.82 -9.17 19.51
C THR A 5 8.56 -9.04 18.19
N ALA A 6 9.59 -9.87 17.98
CA ALA A 6 10.31 -9.93 16.71
C ALA A 6 9.45 -10.66 15.65
N LEU A 7 8.82 -11.78 16.00
CA LEU A 7 7.90 -12.50 15.13
C LEU A 7 6.73 -11.60 14.68
N ALA A 8 6.12 -10.86 15.61
CA ALA A 8 5.05 -9.92 15.30
C ALA A 8 5.49 -8.83 14.30
N GLN A 9 6.73 -8.32 14.44
CA GLN A 9 7.29 -7.34 13.51
C GLN A 9 7.41 -7.91 12.09
N TRP A 10 7.91 -9.14 11.95
CA TRP A 10 8.03 -9.81 10.66
C TRP A 10 6.66 -10.04 10.00
N VAL A 11 5.65 -10.43 10.78
CA VAL A 11 4.28 -10.59 10.28
C VAL A 11 3.73 -9.25 9.78
N VAL A 12 3.95 -8.16 10.51
CA VAL A 12 3.54 -6.82 10.10
C VAL A 12 4.21 -6.41 8.80
N TRP A 13 5.52 -6.61 8.66
CA TRP A 13 6.24 -6.29 7.43
C TRP A 13 5.78 -7.15 6.24
N ALA A 14 5.50 -8.43 6.45
CA ALA A 14 4.96 -9.31 5.41
C ALA A 14 3.57 -8.84 4.94
N LEU A 15 2.71 -8.44 5.88
CA LEU A 15 1.39 -7.88 5.57
C LEU A 15 1.49 -6.56 4.80
N ILE A 16 2.42 -5.68 5.19
CA ILE A 16 2.70 -4.44 4.45
C ILE A 16 3.13 -4.76 3.02
N ALA A 17 4.12 -5.64 2.85
CA ALA A 17 4.63 -6.01 1.53
C ALA A 17 3.53 -6.56 0.62
N LEU A 18 2.70 -7.48 1.13
CA LEU A 18 1.58 -8.04 0.39
C LEU A 18 0.54 -6.97 0.04
N ALA A 19 0.18 -6.13 1.01
CA ALA A 19 -0.80 -5.07 0.79
C ALA A 19 -0.28 -4.03 -0.21
N VAL A 20 1.01 -3.72 -0.21
CA VAL A 20 1.66 -2.82 -1.16
C VAL A 20 1.60 -3.37 -2.58
N LEU A 21 1.91 -4.65 -2.74
CA LEU A 21 1.84 -5.34 -4.03
C LEU A 21 0.40 -5.34 -4.58
N VAL A 22 -0.56 -5.77 -3.75
CA VAL A 22 -1.98 -5.84 -4.14
C VAL A 22 -2.54 -4.45 -4.48
N GLY A 23 -2.17 -3.44 -3.69
CA GLY A 23 -2.59 -2.05 -3.90
C GLY A 23 -2.05 -1.49 -5.21
N SER A 24 -0.77 -1.71 -5.49
CA SER A 24 -0.14 -1.31 -6.75
C SER A 24 -0.78 -1.99 -7.96
N ILE A 25 -0.99 -3.31 -7.91
CA ILE A 25 -1.69 -4.06 -8.98
C ILE A 25 -3.10 -3.50 -9.21
N SER A 26 -3.82 -3.17 -8.13
CA SER A 26 -5.17 -2.63 -8.24
C SER A 26 -5.20 -1.28 -8.98
N LEU A 27 -4.23 -0.40 -8.71
CA LEU A 27 -4.09 0.88 -9.39
C LEU A 27 -3.69 0.69 -10.86
N LEU A 28 -2.78 -0.25 -11.16
CA LEU A 28 -2.40 -0.57 -12.54
C LEU A 28 -3.56 -1.13 -13.37
N LEU A 29 -4.35 -2.05 -12.80
CA LEU A 29 -5.54 -2.59 -13.45
C LEU A 29 -6.54 -1.48 -13.77
N GLU A 30 -6.71 -0.54 -12.86
CA GLU A 30 -7.58 0.61 -13.08
C GLU A 30 -7.09 1.52 -14.21
N LEU A 31 -5.79 1.73 -14.33
CA LEU A 31 -5.21 2.51 -15.43
C LEU A 31 -5.44 1.83 -16.78
N SER A 32 -5.32 0.50 -16.82
CA SER A 32 -5.55 -0.29 -18.03
C SER A 32 -7.01 -0.32 -18.49
N ALA A 33 -7.98 -0.13 -17.60
CA ALA A 33 -9.40 -0.37 -17.87
C ALA A 33 -10.14 0.72 -18.71
N GLY A 34 -9.47 1.77 -19.23
CA GLY A 34 -10.11 2.80 -20.06
C GLY A 34 -11.13 3.69 -19.31
N ARG A 35 -11.55 4.83 -19.88
CA ARG A 35 -12.56 5.72 -19.25
C ARG A 35 -13.93 5.04 -19.34
N ARG A 36 -14.46 4.51 -18.23
CA ARG A 36 -15.89 4.17 -18.11
C ARG A 36 -16.52 4.96 -16.95
N PRO A 37 -17.62 5.70 -17.20
CA PRO A 37 -18.32 6.44 -16.16
C PRO A 37 -18.90 5.50 -15.11
N PHE A 38 -18.94 5.94 -13.84
CA PHE A 38 -19.38 5.15 -12.68
C PHE A 38 -20.80 4.55 -12.84
N LEU A 39 -21.65 5.20 -13.64
CA LEU A 39 -23.04 4.81 -13.89
C LEU A 39 -23.17 3.61 -14.84
N GLU A 40 -22.18 3.36 -15.70
CA GLU A 40 -22.09 2.13 -16.48
C GLU A 40 -21.46 1.06 -15.59
N GLY A 41 -22.32 0.41 -14.80
CA GLY A 41 -21.98 -0.41 -13.65
C GLY A 41 -20.65 -1.18 -13.75
N LEU A 42 -19.87 -1.10 -12.67
CA LEU A 42 -18.64 -1.84 -12.39
C LEU A 42 -18.67 -3.24 -13.02
N SER A 43 -18.18 -3.40 -14.25
CA SER A 43 -18.13 -4.68 -14.95
C SER A 43 -16.69 -4.95 -15.38
N GLY A 44 -16.27 -6.21 -15.21
CA GLY A 44 -14.91 -6.64 -15.55
C GLY A 44 -13.79 -6.11 -14.63
N PRO A 45 -12.65 -5.65 -15.18
CA PRO A 45 -11.41 -5.38 -14.45
C PRO A 45 -11.49 -4.23 -13.43
N ALA A 46 -12.32 -3.20 -13.68
CA ALA A 46 -12.50 -2.08 -12.75
C ALA A 46 -13.15 -2.50 -11.41
N ARG A 47 -14.09 -3.47 -11.43
CA ARG A 47 -14.65 -4.04 -10.19
C ARG A 47 -13.59 -4.78 -9.39
N ARG A 48 -12.69 -5.50 -10.07
CA ARG A 48 -11.57 -6.21 -9.43
C ARG A 48 -10.58 -5.22 -8.82
N ALA A 49 -10.18 -4.18 -9.56
CA ALA A 49 -9.34 -3.09 -9.05
C ALA A 49 -9.96 -2.42 -7.81
N TRP A 50 -11.27 -2.15 -7.82
CA TRP A 50 -11.96 -1.60 -6.66
C TRP A 50 -11.93 -2.54 -5.44
N ARG A 51 -12.16 -3.85 -5.63
CA ARG A 51 -12.11 -4.83 -4.54
C ARG A 51 -10.70 -4.98 -3.99
N LEU A 52 -9.70 -5.09 -4.86
CA LEU A 52 -8.30 -5.24 -4.47
C LEU A 52 -7.78 -3.99 -3.75
N SER A 53 -8.15 -2.79 -4.21
CA SER A 53 -7.83 -1.55 -3.50
C SER A 53 -8.51 -1.46 -2.13
N SER A 54 -9.74 -1.99 -1.96
CA SER A 54 -10.39 -2.07 -0.64
C SER A 54 -9.56 -2.91 0.32
N ILE A 55 -9.20 -4.11 -0.13
CA ILE A 55 -8.49 -5.10 0.67
C ILE A 55 -7.10 -4.56 1.04
N SER A 56 -6.39 -3.99 0.05
CA SER A 56 -5.08 -3.37 0.28
C SER A 56 -5.17 -2.19 1.26
N LEU A 57 -6.16 -1.31 1.12
CA LEU A 57 -6.33 -0.19 2.04
C LEU A 57 -6.58 -0.67 3.48
N LEU A 58 -7.46 -1.65 3.68
CA LEU A 58 -7.74 -2.21 5.00
C LEU A 58 -6.51 -2.90 5.60
N ALA A 59 -5.79 -3.68 4.79
CA ALA A 59 -4.58 -4.36 5.21
C ALA A 59 -3.47 -3.36 5.59
N LEU A 60 -3.28 -2.30 4.80
CA LEU A 60 -2.35 -1.22 5.12
C LEU A 60 -2.75 -0.48 6.39
N THR A 61 -4.04 -0.14 6.57
CA THR A 61 -4.51 0.48 7.82
C THR A 61 -4.15 -0.40 9.01
N ALA A 62 -4.53 -1.68 8.98
CA ALA A 62 -4.25 -2.61 10.08
C ALA A 62 -2.75 -2.75 10.36
N ALA A 63 -1.94 -2.90 9.31
CA ALA A 63 -0.50 -3.09 9.45
C ALA A 63 0.21 -1.81 9.95
N LEU A 64 -0.16 -0.63 9.44
CA LEU A 64 0.37 0.66 9.93
C LEU A 64 0.00 0.89 11.40
N THR A 65 -1.25 0.63 11.78
CA THR A 65 -1.70 0.75 13.18
C THR A 65 -0.97 -0.22 14.10
N LEU A 66 -0.83 -1.48 13.69
CA LEU A 66 -0.13 -2.50 14.48
C LEU A 66 1.37 -2.18 14.61
N ASN A 67 2.01 -1.69 13.54
CA ASN A 67 3.39 -1.26 13.59
C ASN A 67 3.57 -0.06 14.53
N PHE A 68 2.69 0.93 14.44
CA PHE A 68 2.73 2.10 15.32
C PHE A 68 2.60 1.68 16.79
N TRP A 69 1.67 0.77 17.10
CA TRP A 69 1.52 0.24 18.45
C TRP A 69 2.77 -0.50 18.93
N LEU A 70 3.30 -1.42 18.11
CA LEU A 70 4.54 -2.14 18.43
C LEU A 70 5.72 -1.19 18.63
N HIS A 71 5.83 -0.14 17.82
CA HIS A 71 6.91 0.84 17.93
C HIS A 71 6.77 1.71 19.18
N ALA A 72 5.55 2.16 19.50
CA ALA A 72 5.25 2.93 20.71
C ALA A 72 5.64 2.17 21.99
N GLN A 73 5.43 0.85 22.03
CA GLN A 73 5.86 -0.03 23.14
C GLN A 73 7.39 -0.11 23.29
N ARG A 74 8.16 0.18 22.23
CA ARG A 74 9.63 0.04 22.21
C ARG A 74 10.34 1.36 22.48
N THR A 75 9.85 2.46 21.92
CA THR A 75 10.56 3.75 21.90
C THR A 75 9.84 4.86 22.66
N GLY A 76 8.69 4.58 23.29
CA GLY A 76 7.98 5.55 24.12
C GLY A 76 7.18 6.60 23.34
N GLY A 77 7.13 6.49 22.01
CA GLY A 77 6.28 7.29 21.13
C GLY A 77 7.07 8.17 20.16
N TYR A 78 7.26 7.66 18.93
CA TYR A 78 7.39 8.42 17.69
C TYR A 78 7.13 7.48 16.50
N TRP A 79 6.84 8.01 15.32
CA TRP A 79 6.64 7.20 14.10
C TRP A 79 7.95 6.55 13.65
N SER A 80 7.91 5.31 13.15
CA SER A 80 9.11 4.64 12.63
C SER A 80 9.51 5.25 11.29
N TRP A 81 10.76 5.73 11.17
CA TRP A 81 11.35 6.23 9.93
C TRP A 81 11.85 5.12 8.99
N GLU A 82 11.42 3.88 9.22
CA GLU A 82 11.77 2.75 8.35
C GLU A 82 11.19 2.99 6.94
N PRO A 83 12.01 2.85 5.88
CA PRO A 83 11.57 3.11 4.49
C PRO A 83 10.27 2.37 4.13
N VAL A 84 10.16 1.09 4.53
CA VAL A 84 8.97 0.26 4.31
C VAL A 84 7.69 0.90 4.86
N MET A 85 7.75 1.53 6.03
CA MET A 85 6.61 2.18 6.67
C MET A 85 6.22 3.50 5.98
N ILE A 86 7.20 4.26 5.51
CA ILE A 86 6.97 5.47 4.73
C ILE A 86 6.25 5.13 3.44
N TRP A 87 6.68 4.07 2.73
CA TRP A 87 6.04 3.64 1.49
C TRP A 87 4.65 3.04 1.71
N ALA A 88 4.46 2.28 2.78
CA ALA A 88 3.14 1.79 3.18
C ALA A 88 2.16 2.95 3.41
N LEU A 89 2.62 4.03 4.06
CA LEU A 89 1.84 5.23 4.29
C LEU A 89 1.55 5.99 2.98
N ILE A 90 2.55 6.15 2.11
CA ILE A 90 2.37 6.79 0.79
C ILE A 90 1.32 6.02 -0.02
N LEU A 91 1.44 4.70 -0.12
CA LEU A 91 0.47 3.91 -0.87
C LEU A 91 -0.92 3.95 -0.23
N TRP A 92 -0.99 3.92 1.10
CA TRP A 92 -2.24 4.07 1.83
C TRP A 92 -2.93 5.38 1.47
N LEU A 93 -2.19 6.49 1.46
CA LEU A 93 -2.69 7.81 1.02
C LEU A 93 -3.12 7.80 -0.45
N LEU A 94 -2.39 7.12 -1.34
CA LEU A 94 -2.74 7.01 -2.75
C LEU A 94 -4.02 6.22 -2.97
N LEU A 95 -4.22 5.10 -2.27
CA LEU A 95 -5.43 4.30 -2.35
C LEU A 95 -6.63 5.06 -1.78
N LEU A 96 -6.42 5.79 -0.69
CA LEU A 96 -7.45 6.65 -0.10
C LEU A 96 -7.82 7.80 -1.05
N ALA A 97 -6.82 8.46 -1.65
CA ALA A 97 -7.02 9.50 -2.66
C ALA A 97 -7.68 8.97 -3.93
N TYR A 98 -7.33 7.77 -4.38
CA TYR A 98 -7.97 7.09 -5.51
C TYR A 98 -9.45 6.80 -5.23
N ARG A 99 -9.77 6.29 -4.04
CA ARG A 99 -11.18 6.11 -3.65
C ARG A 99 -11.92 7.43 -3.60
N ARG A 100 -11.32 8.44 -2.98
CA ARG A 100 -11.91 9.76 -2.87
C ARG A 100 -12.03 10.44 -4.24
N SER A 101 -11.09 10.27 -5.17
CA SER A 101 -11.14 10.85 -6.52
C SER A 101 -12.24 10.22 -7.37
N ARG A 102 -12.47 8.91 -7.21
CA ARG A 102 -13.63 8.22 -7.77
C ARG A 102 -14.97 8.76 -7.25
N PHE A 103 -15.00 9.44 -6.10
CA PHE A 103 -16.21 10.06 -5.54
C PHE A 103 -16.26 11.59 -5.67
N GLN A 104 -15.16 12.34 -5.68
CA GLN A 104 -15.18 13.81 -5.48
C GLN A 104 -13.92 14.62 -5.87
N LEU A 105 -12.77 14.04 -6.25
CA LEU A 105 -11.48 14.78 -6.34
C LEU A 105 -10.86 14.84 -7.74
N ALA A 106 -10.45 16.04 -8.16
CA ALA A 106 -9.95 16.44 -9.48
C ALA A 106 -8.51 16.00 -9.81
N LEU A 107 -7.99 14.90 -9.23
CA LEU A 107 -6.67 14.38 -9.60
C LEU A 107 -6.74 13.72 -10.97
N THR A 108 -5.86 14.11 -11.88
CA THR A 108 -5.82 13.53 -13.23
C THR A 108 -5.31 12.09 -13.15
N ARG A 109 -5.83 11.22 -14.02
CA ARG A 109 -5.46 9.80 -14.09
C ARG A 109 -3.94 9.60 -14.27
N GLY A 110 -3.28 10.53 -14.95
CA GLY A 110 -1.83 10.57 -15.13
C GLY A 110 -1.07 10.76 -13.80
N GLN A 111 -1.54 11.66 -12.93
CA GLN A 111 -0.92 11.88 -11.62
C GLN A 111 -1.04 10.64 -10.72
N LEU A 112 -2.22 10.01 -10.67
CA LEU A 112 -2.40 8.75 -9.94
C LEU A 112 -1.53 7.62 -10.53
N SER A 113 -1.38 7.56 -11.86
CA SER A 113 -0.52 6.57 -12.50
C SER A 113 0.94 6.75 -12.15
N ALA A 114 1.46 7.97 -12.25
CA ALA A 114 2.84 8.29 -11.94
C ALA A 114 3.13 7.97 -10.47
N LEU A 115 2.26 8.39 -9.56
CA LEU A 115 2.42 8.12 -8.13
C LEU A 115 2.38 6.62 -7.81
N SER A 116 1.47 5.86 -8.44
CA SER A 116 1.41 4.40 -8.25
C SER A 116 2.66 3.68 -8.78
N LEU A 117 3.17 4.09 -9.94
CA LEU A 117 4.38 3.53 -10.55
C LEU A 117 5.63 3.88 -9.75
N ILE A 118 5.75 5.13 -9.28
CA ILE A 118 6.85 5.56 -8.41
C ILE A 118 6.84 4.73 -7.12
N THR A 119 5.66 4.57 -6.50
CA THR A 119 5.53 3.79 -5.26
C THR A 119 5.89 2.32 -5.47
N LEU A 120 5.44 1.72 -6.59
CA LEU A 120 5.77 0.33 -6.92
C LEU A 120 7.26 0.15 -7.26
N ALA A 121 7.84 1.05 -8.06
CA ALA A 121 9.25 0.96 -8.45
C ALA A 121 10.18 1.04 -7.23
N PHE A 122 9.92 1.96 -6.31
CA PHE A 122 10.69 2.06 -5.08
C PHE A 122 10.47 0.87 -4.15
N PHE A 123 9.25 0.35 -4.04
CA PHE A 123 8.99 -0.88 -3.28
C PHE A 123 9.80 -2.06 -3.82
N LEU A 124 9.89 -2.21 -5.15
CA LEU A 124 10.70 -3.26 -5.77
C LEU A 124 12.20 -3.10 -5.51
N ILE A 125 12.70 -1.86 -5.49
CA ILE A 125 14.10 -1.56 -5.13
C ILE A 125 14.38 -1.97 -3.68
N GLU A 126 13.55 -1.54 -2.73
CA GLU A 126 13.69 -1.87 -1.30
C GLU A 126 13.56 -3.39 -1.06
N ALA A 127 12.59 -4.05 -1.70
CA ALA A 127 12.44 -5.49 -1.62
C ALA A 127 13.68 -6.22 -2.18
N GLY A 128 14.25 -5.73 -3.28
CA GLY A 128 15.48 -6.25 -3.86
C GLY A 128 16.68 -6.09 -2.93
N LEU A 129 16.84 -4.92 -2.31
CA LEU A 129 17.90 -4.66 -1.33
C LEU A 129 17.76 -5.57 -0.10
N LEU A 130 16.53 -5.78 0.38
CA LEU A 130 16.26 -6.67 1.51
C LEU A 130 16.58 -8.14 1.19
N ILE A 131 16.24 -8.60 -0.01
CA ILE A 131 16.62 -9.94 -0.50
C ILE A 131 18.14 -10.08 -0.54
N ILE A 132 18.85 -9.10 -1.14
CA ILE A 132 20.31 -9.12 -1.23
C ILE A 132 20.94 -9.20 0.18
N ALA A 133 20.44 -8.40 1.13
CA ALA A 133 20.92 -8.38 2.50
C ALA A 133 20.67 -9.70 3.25
N LEU A 134 19.59 -10.41 2.95
CA LEU A 134 19.28 -11.73 3.56
C LEU A 134 20.05 -12.89 2.91
N THR A 135 20.53 -12.72 1.68
CA THR A 135 21.29 -13.75 0.94
C THR A 135 22.81 -13.63 1.09
N ARG A 136 23.29 -12.62 1.82
CA ARG A 136 24.71 -12.46 2.20
C ARG A 136 24.91 -12.88 3.65
#